data_AF-A0A379YB06-F1
#
_entry.id   AF-A0A379YB06-F1
#
_cell.length_a   1.000
_cell.length_b   1.000
_cell.length_c   1.000
_cell.angle_alpha   90.00
_cell.angle_beta   90.00
_cell.angle_gamma   90.00
#
_symmetry.space_group_name_H-M   'P 1'
#
loop_
_entity.id
_entity.type
_entity.pdbx_description
1 polymer ?
#
loop_
_entity_poly.entity_id
_entity_poly.type
_entity_poly.pdbx_seq_one_letter_code
_entity_poly.pdbx_strand_id
1 'polypeptide(L)'
;MPMVTQPSKFAPFLSDHLGAIVEDPVTGSLNASLAQWLFATGVVSGGYIAAQGRCRGRNGRVHVTRDASGRIWVGGDTRTQVEGRLQGIGAA
;
A
#
# COMPACT_ATOMS: atom_id res chain seq x y z
N MET A 1 7.46 20.03 -10.25
CA MET A 1 6.10 20.11 -9.67
C MET A 1 6.14 19.39 -8.33
N PRO A 2 5.95 20.05 -7.18
CA PRO A 2 6.05 19.37 -5.89
C PRO A 2 4.81 18.50 -5.70
N MET A 3 5.02 17.22 -5.45
CA MET A 3 3.97 16.25 -5.17
C MET A 3 3.38 16.57 -3.79
N VAL A 4 2.10 16.96 -3.75
CA VAL A 4 1.38 17.29 -2.52
C VAL A 4 1.32 16.05 -1.62
N THR A 5 1.86 16.17 -0.41
CA THR A 5 1.66 15.18 0.66
C THR A 5 0.28 15.38 1.31
N GLN A 6 -0.68 14.51 0.98
CA GLN A 6 -1.93 14.21 1.70
C GLN A 6 -2.21 12.70 1.56
N PRO A 7 -2.97 12.03 2.47
CA PRO A 7 -3.15 12.21 3.91
C PRO A 7 -2.04 11.51 4.71
N SER A 8 -1.72 11.99 5.91
CA SER A 8 -0.44 11.69 6.56
C SER A 8 -0.36 10.37 7.34
N LYS A 9 -1.48 9.70 7.66
CA LYS A 9 -1.48 8.43 8.40
C LYS A 9 -2.75 7.60 8.17
N PHE A 10 -2.59 6.40 7.62
CA PHE A 10 -3.59 5.33 7.72
C PHE A 10 -2.97 4.17 8.50
N ALA A 11 -3.73 3.58 9.43
CA ALA A 11 -3.33 2.39 10.18
C ALA A 11 -4.44 1.34 10.04
N PRO A 12 -4.43 0.52 8.98
CA PRO A 12 -5.39 -0.56 8.84
C PRO A 12 -5.11 -1.69 9.83
N PHE A 13 -6.18 -2.14 10.45
CA PHE A 13 -6.19 -3.32 11.29
C PHE A 13 -6.88 -4.46 10.54
N LEU A 14 -6.21 -5.61 10.44
CA LEU A 14 -6.72 -6.83 9.85
C LEU A 14 -6.61 -7.96 10.87
N SER A 15 -7.44 -8.99 10.73
CA SER A 15 -7.25 -10.21 11.50
C SER A 15 -6.08 -11.00 10.92
N ASP A 16 -5.20 -11.52 11.79
CA ASP A 16 -4.23 -12.52 11.37
C ASP A 16 -4.91 -13.90 11.17
N HIS A 17 -4.11 -14.90 10.80
CA HIS A 17 -4.58 -16.26 10.58
C HIS A 17 -5.08 -16.97 11.85
N LEU A 18 -4.86 -16.39 13.03
CA LEU A 18 -5.34 -16.87 14.33
C LEU A 18 -6.56 -16.06 14.84
N GLY A 19 -7.01 -15.06 14.08
CA GLY A 19 -8.15 -14.21 14.42
C GLY A 19 -7.82 -13.02 15.31
N ALA A 20 -6.54 -12.77 15.62
CA ALA A 20 -6.12 -11.61 16.40
C ALA A 20 -6.10 -10.35 15.53
N ILE A 21 -6.54 -9.21 16.08
CA ILE A 21 -6.46 -7.92 15.39
C ILE A 21 -5.01 -7.44 15.38
N VAL A 22 -4.44 -7.30 14.17
CA VAL A 22 -3.08 -6.81 13.95
C VAL A 22 -3.07 -5.67 12.95
N GLU A 23 -2.18 -4.69 13.15
CA GLU A 23 -1.92 -3.68 12.12
C GLU A 23 -1.00 -4.27 11.05
N ASP A 24 -1.43 -4.21 9.79
CA ASP A 24 -0.62 -4.51 8.61
C ASP A 24 0.32 -3.32 8.32
N PRO A 25 1.63 -3.56 8.17
CA PRO A 25 2.58 -2.48 7.90
C PRO A 25 2.34 -1.72 6.58
N VAL A 26 1.83 -2.36 5.52
CA VAL A 26 1.52 -1.70 4.22
C VAL A 26 0.38 -2.43 3.50
N THR A 27 -0.79 -1.81 3.40
CA THR A 27 -1.99 -2.45 2.82
C THR A 27 -2.34 -1.85 1.48
N GLY A 28 -1.90 -2.49 0.39
CA GLY A 28 -2.13 -1.99 -0.99
C GLY A 28 -3.62 -1.89 -1.37
N SER A 29 -4.42 -2.88 -1.00
CA SER A 29 -5.87 -2.91 -1.31
C SER A 29 -6.65 -1.78 -0.63
N LEU A 30 -6.33 -1.45 0.63
CA LEU A 30 -6.90 -0.28 1.31
C LEU A 30 -6.59 1.00 0.52
N ASN A 31 -5.32 1.20 0.14
CA ASN A 31 -4.90 2.38 -0.61
C ASN A 31 -5.61 2.47 -1.98
N ALA A 32 -5.84 1.34 -2.66
CA ALA A 32 -6.58 1.29 -3.91
C ALA A 32 -8.06 1.71 -3.73
N SER A 33 -8.74 1.22 -2.70
CA SER A 33 -10.13 1.58 -2.40
C SER A 33 -10.26 3.04 -1.98
N LEU A 34 -9.35 3.52 -1.12
CA LEU A 34 -9.35 4.91 -0.69
C LEU A 34 -9.07 5.87 -1.85
N ALA A 35 -8.15 5.52 -2.75
CA ALA A 35 -7.83 6.32 -3.92
C ALA A 35 -9.05 6.59 -4.81
N GLN A 36 -9.94 5.60 -4.97
CA GLN A 36 -11.18 5.77 -5.73
C GLN A 36 -12.02 6.91 -5.16
N TRP A 37 -12.21 6.94 -3.83
CA TRP A 37 -12.95 8.01 -3.17
C TRP A 37 -12.23 9.36 -3.25
N LEU A 38 -10.90 9.40 -2.98
CA LEU A 38 -10.12 10.64 -3.02
C LEU A 38 -10.13 11.31 -4.39
N PHE A 39 -10.01 10.53 -5.47
CA PHE A 39 -10.08 11.04 -6.84
C PHE A 39 -11.51 11.42 -7.24
N ALA A 40 -12.52 10.63 -6.86
CA ALA A 40 -13.91 10.92 -7.19
C ALA A 40 -14.43 12.20 -6.53
N THR A 41 -13.95 12.50 -5.32
CA THR A 41 -14.33 13.70 -4.56
C THR A 41 -13.47 14.93 -4.86
N GLY A 42 -12.41 14.78 -5.66
CA GLY A 42 -11.49 15.87 -5.99
C GLY A 42 -10.62 16.34 -4.82
N VAL A 43 -10.60 15.60 -3.69
CA VAL A 43 -9.71 15.88 -2.54
C VAL A 43 -8.24 15.83 -2.98
N VAL A 44 -7.93 14.96 -3.94
CA VAL A 44 -6.63 14.90 -4.59
C VAL A 44 -6.82 15.01 -6.11
N SER A 45 -6.07 15.91 -6.74
CA SER A 45 -6.12 16.16 -8.19
C SER A 45 -5.00 15.48 -8.99
N GLY A 46 -3.91 15.05 -8.33
CA GLY A 46 -2.76 14.41 -8.96
C GLY A 46 -2.32 13.13 -8.26
N GLY A 47 -1.18 12.56 -8.66
CA GLY A 47 -0.59 11.44 -7.93
C GLY A 47 -0.18 11.83 -6.51
N TYR A 48 -0.21 10.87 -5.59
CA TYR A 48 0.21 11.05 -4.20
C TYR A 48 0.98 9.83 -3.69
N ILE A 49 1.66 10.02 -2.55
CA ILE A 49 2.33 8.93 -1.84
C ILE A 49 1.71 8.80 -0.45
N ALA A 50 1.16 7.63 -0.14
CA ALA A 50 0.71 7.28 1.18
C ALA A 50 1.85 6.64 2.00
N ALA A 51 1.95 7.03 3.28
CA ALA A 51 2.89 6.46 4.24
C ALA A 51 2.15 5.58 5.26
N GLN A 52 2.64 4.35 5.48
CA GLN A 52 2.03 3.37 6.40
C GLN A 52 3.09 2.62 7.22
N GLY A 53 2.68 2.14 8.40
CA GLY A 53 3.46 1.20 9.21
C GLY A 53 4.48 1.83 10.16
N ARG A 54 4.55 3.16 10.26
CA ARG A 54 5.53 3.86 11.11
C ARG A 54 5.40 3.49 12.59
N CYS A 55 4.18 3.27 13.07
CA CYS A 55 3.93 2.80 14.45
C CYS A 55 4.43 1.36 14.68
N ARG A 56 4.62 0.58 13.61
CA ARG A 56 5.15 -0.79 13.62
C ARG A 56 6.64 -0.84 13.27
N GLY A 57 7.33 0.31 13.26
CA GLY A 57 8.73 0.42 12.86
C GLY A 57 8.97 0.16 11.37
N ARG A 58 7.93 0.21 10.54
CA ARG A 58 8.02 0.07 9.08
C ARG A 58 7.89 1.43 8.40
N ASN A 59 8.41 1.56 7.19
CA ASN A 59 8.41 2.82 6.45
C ASN A 59 7.82 2.63 5.04
N GLY A 60 6.61 2.08 4.98
CA GLY A 60 5.94 1.82 3.71
C GLY A 60 5.68 3.10 2.91
N ARG A 61 5.85 3.03 1.60
CA ARG A 61 5.50 4.09 0.65
C ARG A 61 4.69 3.49 -0.48
N VAL A 62 3.44 3.91 -0.57
CA VAL A 62 2.52 3.47 -1.62
C VAL A 62 2.33 4.65 -2.57
N HIS A 63 2.77 4.47 -3.81
CA HIS A 63 2.63 5.41 -4.90
C HIS A 63 1.28 5.18 -5.55
N VAL A 64 0.46 6.24 -5.61
CA VAL A 64 -0.86 6.21 -6.20
C VAL A 64 -0.94 7.24 -7.31
N THR A 65 -1.34 6.82 -8.49
CA THR A 65 -1.58 7.71 -9.63
C THR A 65 -2.90 7.39 -10.31
N ARG A 66 -3.41 8.35 -11.08
CA ARG A 66 -4.57 8.18 -11.95
C ARG A 66 -4.17 8.60 -13.35
N ASP A 67 -4.39 7.72 -14.33
CA ASP A 67 -4.07 8.04 -15.73
C ASP A 67 -5.22 8.81 -16.41
N ALA A 68 -5.00 9.20 -17.66
CA ALA A 68 -5.97 9.97 -18.44
C ALA A 68 -7.29 9.21 -18.72
N SER A 69 -7.28 7.87 -18.69
CA SER A 69 -8.51 7.05 -18.79
C SER A 69 -9.27 6.99 -17.47
N GLY A 70 -8.71 7.56 -16.41
CA GLY A 70 -9.27 7.55 -15.06
C GLY A 70 -8.93 6.30 -14.27
N ARG A 71 -8.10 5.39 -14.80
CA ARG A 71 -7.65 4.19 -14.09
C ARG A 71 -6.67 4.55 -12.99
N ILE A 72 -6.84 3.92 -11.84
CA ILE A 72 -5.99 4.12 -10.65
C ILE A 72 -4.91 3.04 -10.63
N TRP A 73 -3.67 3.48 -10.45
CA TRP A 73 -2.50 2.64 -10.28
C TRP A 73 -1.99 2.75 -8.85
N VAL A 74 -1.68 1.61 -8.25
CA VAL A 74 -1.13 1.50 -6.91
C VAL A 74 0.13 0.64 -6.99
N GLY A 75 1.25 1.17 -6.51
CA GLY A 75 2.53 0.47 -6.53
C GLY A 75 3.46 0.97 -5.44
N GLY A 76 4.62 0.34 -5.32
CA GLY A 76 5.65 0.73 -4.37
C GLY A 76 6.94 -0.04 -4.62
N ASP A 77 8.01 0.44 -4.01
CA ASP A 77 9.31 -0.20 -4.13
C ASP A 77 9.34 -1.54 -3.39
N THR A 78 9.99 -2.54 -3.98
CA THR A 78 10.23 -3.84 -3.36
C THR A 78 11.72 -4.09 -3.21
N ARG A 79 12.09 -4.91 -2.23
CA ARG A 79 13.46 -5.39 -2.02
C ARG A 79 13.42 -6.86 -1.62
N THR A 80 14.13 -7.70 -2.35
CA THR A 80 14.34 -9.10 -1.97
C THR A 80 15.11 -9.14 -0.66
N GLN A 81 14.51 -9.72 0.39
CA GLN A 81 15.14 -9.87 1.70
C GLN A 81 15.84 -11.21 1.86
N VAL A 82 15.27 -12.25 1.25
CA VAL A 82 15.78 -13.62 1.29
C VAL A 82 15.62 -14.20 -0.10
N GLU A 83 16.69 -14.83 -0.58
CA GLU A 83 16.71 -15.61 -1.80
C GLU A 83 17.28 -16.99 -1.46
N GLY A 84 16.69 -18.05 -2.03
CA GLY A 84 17.12 -19.41 -1.74
C GLY A 84 16.23 -20.45 -2.39
N ARG A 85 16.42 -21.71 -1.98
CA ARG A 85 15.67 -22.85 -2.49
C ARG A 85 15.07 -23.64 -1.32
N LEU A 86 13.79 -23.96 -1.43
CA LEU A 86 13.11 -24.85 -0.49
C LEU A 86 13.46 -26.30 -0.84
N GLN A 87 13.85 -27.09 0.15
CA GLN A 87 14.13 -28.52 -0.01
C GLN A 87 12.87 -29.35 0.28
N GLY A 88 12.70 -30.50 -0.38
CA GLY A 88 11.60 -31.43 -0.11
C GLY A 88 10.25 -31.11 -0.78
N ILE A 89 10.11 -29.95 -1.42
CA ILE A 89 9.05 -29.70 -2.42
C ILE A 89 9.63 -30.01 -3.81
N GLY A 90 9.70 -31.30 -4.14
CA GLY A 90 9.84 -31.72 -5.52
C GLY A 90 8.54 -31.43 -6.27
N ALA A 91 8.64 -30.94 -7.50
CA ALA A 91 7.50 -30.98 -8.42
C ALA A 91 7.09 -32.45 -8.56
N ALA A 92 5.86 -32.76 -8.16
CA ALA A 92 5.22 -34.02 -8.54
C ALA A 92 5.04 -34.06 -10.06
#